data_AF-A0A2Z5QZM0-F1
#
_entry.id   AF-A0A2Z5QZM0-F1
#
_cell.length_a   1.000
_cell.length_b   1.000
_cell.length_c   1.000
_cell.angle_alpha   90.00
_cell.angle_beta   90.00
_cell.angle_gamma   90.00
#
_symmetry.space_group_name_H-M   'P 1'
#
loop_
_entity.id
_entity.type
_entity.pdbx_description
1 polymer ?
#
loop_
_entity_poly.entity_id
_entity_poly.type
_entity_poly.pdbx_seq_one_letter_code
_entity_poly.pdbx_strand_id
1 'polypeptide(L)'
;MAFNKIARKSSDFNVVFTLPDFCWPPPPAPPVTPPIPFPLFADLGSAKTVAKDVRLNRKPAFVFNASKTNRTTGDEPALPGRKGVLSRTATKPAWPMMHSSSVKIRKRYIIRAGDMFHMNNKFKKNCRPNPVFPVRPLPLVWNRSYYSDQDGTGWLGEGWSVPGCQRIIRDAAGLAYIDDQGRLFPLPEVDEDDEEPVLFESEQIWFSKNPDGHYVIASLDGSIALRFAPLVIAEDGSDEDSTLFPLVAVEDANGNHQRFVYHPLTGLPQYVIDGNGWVFSLNFGNVADEQYHYDDNKRVDQTGVC
;
A
#
# COMPACT_ATOMS: atom_id res chain seq x y z
N MET A 1 9.88 17.29 -12.33
CA MET A 1 8.53 17.55 -11.75
C MET A 1 8.69 18.03 -10.32
N ALA A 2 7.94 19.02 -9.85
CA ALA A 2 8.08 19.53 -8.48
C ALA A 2 7.49 18.54 -7.45
N PHE A 3 8.33 18.00 -6.57
CA PHE A 3 7.98 17.00 -5.55
C PHE A 3 6.97 17.52 -4.50
N ASN A 4 7.00 18.83 -4.18
CA ASN A 4 6.15 19.44 -3.16
C ASN A 4 5.05 20.34 -3.76
N LYS A 5 3.98 19.72 -4.28
CA LYS A 5 2.82 20.49 -4.80
C LYS A 5 1.98 21.03 -3.65
N ILE A 6 1.59 22.29 -3.71
CA ILE A 6 0.69 22.92 -2.72
C ILE A 6 -0.75 22.41 -2.96
N ALA A 7 -1.43 21.98 -1.90
CA ALA A 7 -2.78 21.45 -1.95
C ALA A 7 -3.80 22.53 -2.34
N ARG A 8 -4.77 22.13 -3.17
CA ARG A 8 -5.85 22.99 -3.68
C ARG A 8 -7.13 22.18 -3.84
N LYS A 9 -8.26 22.86 -4.00
CA LYS A 9 -9.55 22.21 -4.29
C LYS A 9 -9.56 21.61 -5.70
N SER A 10 -9.03 20.40 -5.84
CA SER A 10 -8.95 19.64 -7.10
C SER A 10 -9.03 18.16 -6.79
N SER A 11 -9.66 17.38 -7.68
CA SER A 11 -9.69 15.92 -7.59
C SER A 11 -8.36 15.25 -7.95
N ASP A 12 -7.37 16.05 -8.33
CA ASP A 12 -5.98 15.59 -8.44
C ASP A 12 -5.34 15.28 -7.06
N PHE A 13 -5.95 15.75 -5.96
CA PHE A 13 -5.49 15.52 -4.60
C PHE A 13 -6.48 14.63 -3.86
N ASN A 14 -6.01 13.46 -3.46
CA ASN A 14 -6.74 12.52 -2.62
C ASN A 14 -5.98 12.34 -1.30
N VAL A 15 -6.73 12.17 -0.22
CA VAL A 15 -6.22 11.66 1.06
C VAL A 15 -6.55 10.18 1.08
N VAL A 16 -5.54 9.33 1.20
CA VAL A 16 -5.68 7.88 1.18
C VAL A 16 -5.15 7.33 2.48
N PHE A 17 -5.98 6.60 3.22
CA PHE A 17 -5.57 5.92 4.45
C PHE A 17 -4.55 4.82 4.11
N THR A 18 -3.33 4.95 4.64
CA THR A 18 -2.20 4.05 4.32
C THR A 18 -2.22 2.74 5.10
N LEU A 19 -3.02 2.69 6.17
CA LEU A 19 -3.42 1.46 6.87
C LEU A 19 -4.92 1.25 6.60
N PRO A 20 -5.50 0.07 6.80
CA PRO A 20 -6.95 -0.07 6.70
C PRO A 20 -7.68 0.46 7.95
N ASP A 21 -8.85 1.07 7.76
CA ASP A 21 -9.76 1.41 8.87
C ASP A 21 -10.45 0.13 9.32
N PHE A 22 -9.97 -0.45 10.42
CA PHE A 22 -10.58 -1.63 11.01
C PHE A 22 -11.94 -1.26 11.60
N CYS A 23 -13.01 -1.71 10.94
CA CYS A 23 -14.39 -1.49 11.38
C CYS A 23 -15.02 -2.81 11.81
N TRP A 24 -15.92 -2.72 12.77
CA TRP A 24 -16.76 -3.87 13.10
C TRP A 24 -17.70 -4.20 11.93
N PRO A 25 -17.90 -5.49 11.63
CA PRO A 25 -18.81 -5.91 10.58
C PRO A 25 -20.23 -5.41 10.82
N PRO A 26 -20.99 -5.09 9.76
CA PRO A 26 -22.39 -4.73 9.89
C PRO A 26 -23.23 -5.93 10.38
N PRO A 27 -24.32 -5.69 11.13
CA PRO A 27 -25.31 -6.72 11.44
C PRO A 27 -25.81 -7.41 10.15
N PRO A 28 -26.07 -8.74 10.18
CA PRO A 28 -26.26 -9.60 11.35
C PRO A 28 -24.99 -10.33 11.86
N ALA A 29 -23.78 -9.78 11.67
CA ALA A 29 -22.55 -10.44 12.11
C ALA A 29 -22.52 -10.80 13.62
N PRO A 30 -22.05 -12.01 14.00
CA PRO A 30 -21.90 -12.43 15.39
C PRO A 30 -21.02 -11.46 16.22
N PRO A 31 -21.25 -11.33 17.54
CA PRO A 31 -20.46 -10.46 18.41
C PRO A 31 -18.95 -10.77 18.46
N VAL A 32 -18.57 -11.98 18.09
CA VAL A 32 -17.19 -12.50 18.09
C VAL A 32 -16.45 -12.28 16.77
N THR A 33 -17.11 -11.73 15.74
CA THR A 33 -16.45 -11.50 14.45
C THR A 33 -15.38 -10.40 14.58
N PRO A 34 -14.11 -10.68 14.22
CA PRO A 34 -13.05 -9.70 14.33
C PRO A 34 -13.30 -8.49 13.41
N PRO A 35 -12.73 -7.32 13.73
CA PRO A 35 -12.82 -6.14 12.87
C PRO A 35 -12.30 -6.41 11.45
N ILE A 36 -13.04 -5.91 10.46
CA ILE A 36 -12.74 -6.04 9.04
C ILE A 36 -11.97 -4.80 8.58
N PRO A 37 -10.84 -4.95 7.86
CA PRO A 37 -10.14 -3.82 7.27
C PRO A 37 -10.94 -3.19 6.13
N PHE A 38 -11.17 -1.88 6.17
CA PHE A 38 -11.74 -1.11 5.06
C PHE A 38 -10.73 -0.10 4.50
N PRO A 39 -10.64 0.05 3.17
CA PRO A 39 -9.89 1.15 2.59
C PRO A 39 -10.63 2.46 2.86
N LEU A 40 -9.91 3.57 3.06
CA LEU A 40 -10.53 4.85 3.36
C LEU A 40 -9.91 5.97 2.52
N PHE A 41 -10.77 6.70 1.80
CA PHE A 41 -10.39 7.74 0.85
C PHE A 41 -11.11 9.05 1.17
N ALA A 42 -10.51 10.18 0.79
CA ALA A 42 -11.21 11.47 0.74
C ALA A 42 -10.67 12.37 -0.39
N ASP A 43 -11.59 12.84 -1.23
CA ASP A 43 -11.29 13.74 -2.35
C ASP A 43 -11.27 15.23 -1.92
N LEU A 44 -10.24 15.98 -2.33
CA LEU A 44 -10.17 17.42 -2.15
C LEU A 44 -10.95 18.22 -3.21
N GLY A 45 -11.41 17.61 -4.31
CA GLY A 45 -12.26 18.26 -5.32
C GLY A 45 -13.55 18.84 -4.71
N SER A 46 -14.08 18.16 -3.70
CA SER A 46 -15.26 18.59 -2.95
C SER A 46 -14.95 19.35 -1.64
N ALA A 47 -13.68 19.73 -1.42
CA ALA A 47 -13.22 20.37 -0.19
C ALA A 47 -14.06 21.59 0.24
N LYS A 48 -14.24 21.70 1.55
CA LYS A 48 -14.98 22.77 2.22
C LYS A 48 -14.02 23.76 2.85
N THR A 49 -14.51 24.97 3.12
CA THR A 49 -13.79 26.02 3.87
C THR A 49 -12.39 26.35 3.31
N VAL A 50 -12.27 26.37 1.98
CA VAL A 50 -11.06 26.73 1.21
C VAL A 50 -10.91 28.25 1.04
N ALA A 51 -9.69 28.71 0.77
CA ALA A 51 -9.40 30.11 0.44
C ALA A 51 -9.75 30.39 -1.03
N LYS A 52 -10.89 31.06 -1.28
CA LYS A 52 -11.44 31.29 -2.63
C LYS A 52 -10.72 32.40 -3.42
N ASP A 53 -10.08 33.30 -2.70
CA ASP A 53 -9.36 34.48 -3.17
C ASP A 53 -7.96 34.15 -3.71
N VAL A 54 -7.31 33.13 -3.15
CA VAL A 54 -5.99 32.67 -3.61
C VAL A 54 -6.16 31.43 -4.47
N ARG A 55 -5.72 31.51 -5.73
CA ARG A 55 -5.82 30.42 -6.69
C ARG A 55 -4.45 29.82 -6.99
N LEU A 56 -4.34 28.51 -6.84
CA LEU A 56 -3.21 27.70 -7.26
C LEU A 56 -3.66 26.91 -8.48
N ASN A 57 -3.00 27.08 -9.62
CA ASN A 57 -3.42 26.47 -10.91
C ASN A 57 -4.91 26.67 -11.20
N ARG A 58 -5.39 27.92 -11.05
CA ARG A 58 -6.80 28.32 -11.25
C ARG A 58 -7.81 27.71 -10.26
N LYS A 59 -7.39 26.95 -9.24
CA LYS A 59 -8.28 26.38 -8.20
C LYS A 59 -8.04 27.01 -6.83
N PRO A 60 -9.07 27.15 -5.97
CA PRO A 60 -8.93 27.68 -4.61
C PRO A 60 -7.88 26.93 -3.76
N ALA A 61 -7.10 27.67 -2.97
CA ALA A 61 -6.08 27.09 -2.10
C ALA A 61 -6.68 26.37 -0.88
N PHE A 62 -6.10 25.22 -0.53
CA PHE A 62 -6.44 24.45 0.66
C PHE A 62 -5.48 24.84 1.80
N VAL A 63 -6.02 25.21 2.97
CA VAL A 63 -5.22 25.81 4.06
C VAL A 63 -5.44 25.11 5.41
N PHE A 64 -4.37 25.05 6.21
CA PHE A 64 -4.38 24.44 7.54
C PHE A 64 -5.34 25.14 8.52
N ASN A 65 -5.89 24.38 9.47
CA ASN A 65 -6.79 24.87 10.53
C ASN A 65 -8.03 25.63 10.00
N ALA A 66 -8.50 25.27 8.81
CA ALA A 66 -9.73 25.79 8.23
C ALA A 66 -10.33 24.89 7.18
N SER A 67 -9.54 24.50 6.17
CA SER A 67 -10.03 23.65 5.09
C SER A 67 -10.14 22.19 5.53
N LYS A 68 -11.14 21.49 4.98
CA LYS A 68 -11.40 20.06 5.25
C LYS A 68 -11.98 19.39 4.01
N THR A 69 -11.88 18.07 3.93
CA THR A 69 -12.59 17.31 2.89
C THR A 69 -14.10 17.32 3.16
N ASN A 70 -14.91 16.95 2.16
CA ASN A 70 -16.35 16.88 2.36
C ASN A 70 -16.75 15.71 3.26
N ARG A 71 -16.24 14.51 2.94
CA ARG A 71 -16.47 13.24 3.62
C ARG A 71 -15.36 12.25 3.27
N THR A 72 -15.27 11.17 4.03
CA THR A 72 -14.53 9.97 3.63
C THR A 72 -15.45 8.94 2.96
N THR A 73 -14.85 8.06 2.16
CA THR A 73 -15.48 6.95 1.44
C THR A 73 -14.66 5.68 1.59
N GLY A 74 -15.29 4.51 1.44
CA GLY A 74 -14.71 3.17 1.58
C GLY A 74 -15.13 2.44 2.87
N ASP A 75 -15.61 3.18 3.87
CA ASP A 75 -16.11 2.68 5.16
C ASP A 75 -17.65 2.71 5.28
N GLU A 76 -18.37 3.00 4.18
CA GLU A 76 -19.84 3.01 4.16
C GLU A 76 -20.48 1.70 4.60
N PRO A 77 -19.95 0.51 4.22
CA PRO A 77 -20.53 -0.77 4.65
C PRO A 77 -20.58 -0.94 6.17
N ALA A 78 -19.77 -0.19 6.93
CA ALA A 78 -19.78 -0.23 8.40
C ALA A 78 -20.95 0.55 9.04
N LEU A 79 -21.76 1.30 8.27
CA LEU A 79 -22.77 2.24 8.79
C LEU A 79 -24.05 1.63 9.41
N PRO A 80 -24.46 0.36 9.16
CA PRO A 80 -25.42 -0.31 10.04
C PRO A 80 -24.77 -0.91 11.30
N GLY A 81 -23.43 -0.88 11.43
CA GLY A 81 -22.66 -1.55 12.50
C GLY A 81 -22.01 -0.66 13.55
N ARG A 82 -21.06 -1.22 14.30
CA ARG A 82 -20.33 -0.52 15.38
C ARG A 82 -19.23 0.44 14.87
N LYS A 83 -19.09 0.61 13.54
CA LYS A 83 -18.15 1.55 12.86
C LYS A 83 -16.68 1.23 13.17
N GLY A 84 -15.77 2.17 12.92
CA GLY A 84 -14.34 2.01 13.23
C GLY A 84 -14.08 1.70 14.70
N VAL A 85 -13.15 0.77 14.98
CA VAL A 85 -12.84 0.27 16.34
C VAL A 85 -12.46 1.42 17.29
N LEU A 86 -11.59 2.33 16.83
CA LEU A 86 -11.12 3.47 17.61
C LEU A 86 -11.91 4.76 17.33
N SER A 87 -12.20 5.04 16.07
CA SER A 87 -12.86 6.29 15.64
C SER A 87 -14.32 6.34 16.07
N ARG A 88 -14.99 5.18 16.17
CA ARG A 88 -16.44 5.01 16.34
C ARG A 88 -17.26 5.81 15.33
N THR A 89 -16.64 6.17 14.22
CA THR A 89 -17.23 6.95 13.14
C THR A 89 -17.04 6.23 11.83
N ALA A 90 -17.88 6.57 10.86
CA ALA A 90 -17.68 6.23 9.47
C ALA A 90 -18.08 7.45 8.63
N THR A 91 -17.46 7.61 7.46
CA THR A 91 -17.74 8.65 6.45
C THR A 91 -17.47 10.10 6.89
N LYS A 92 -16.72 10.33 7.98
CA LYS A 92 -16.48 11.70 8.50
C LYS A 92 -15.36 12.44 7.76
N PRO A 93 -15.39 13.78 7.71
CA PRO A 93 -14.38 14.58 7.01
C PRO A 93 -12.95 14.31 7.49
N ALA A 94 -12.00 14.48 6.57
CA ALA A 94 -10.57 14.51 6.87
C ALA A 94 -10.08 15.95 7.10
N TRP A 95 -9.18 16.10 8.07
CA TRP A 95 -8.61 17.37 8.52
C TRP A 95 -7.09 17.34 8.42
N PRO A 96 -6.44 18.40 7.94
CA PRO A 96 -4.98 18.42 7.88
C PRO A 96 -4.40 18.42 9.31
N MET A 97 -3.31 17.66 9.48
CA MET A 97 -2.54 17.46 10.71
C MET A 97 -1.18 18.13 10.60
N MET A 98 -0.44 17.88 9.52
CA MET A 98 0.80 18.60 9.22
C MET A 98 0.52 19.80 8.31
N HIS A 99 1.49 20.71 8.26
CA HIS A 99 1.46 21.89 7.41
C HIS A 99 2.88 22.41 7.20
N SER A 100 3.05 23.33 6.26
CA SER A 100 4.33 24.06 6.10
C SER A 100 4.74 24.76 7.41
N SER A 101 6.03 24.76 7.73
CA SER A 101 6.57 25.48 8.89
C SER A 101 6.69 27.00 8.66
N SER A 102 6.74 27.44 7.40
CA SER A 102 7.07 28.83 7.03
C SER A 102 6.05 29.48 6.11
N VAL A 103 5.45 28.74 5.17
CA VAL A 103 4.62 29.33 4.11
C VAL A 103 3.17 29.39 4.54
N LYS A 104 2.55 30.58 4.36
CA LYS A 104 1.17 30.86 4.77
C LYS A 104 0.36 31.48 3.64
N ILE A 105 -0.94 31.15 3.61
CA ILE A 105 -1.98 31.82 2.84
C ILE A 105 -3.03 32.32 3.85
N ARG A 106 -3.36 33.61 3.81
CA ARG A 106 -4.31 34.25 4.75
C ARG A 106 -3.98 33.98 6.23
N LYS A 107 -2.70 34.13 6.60
CA LYS A 107 -2.17 33.86 7.96
C LYS A 107 -2.31 32.39 8.43
N ARG A 108 -2.73 31.47 7.55
CA ARG A 108 -2.81 30.04 7.82
C ARG A 108 -1.75 29.31 7.03
N TYR A 109 -1.14 28.29 7.62
CA TYR A 109 -0.12 27.52 6.93
C TYR A 109 -0.69 26.77 5.73
N ILE A 110 0.11 26.65 4.68
CA ILE A 110 -0.27 25.86 3.51
C ILE A 110 -0.15 24.37 3.82
N ILE A 111 -0.93 23.58 3.11
CA ILE A 111 -0.80 22.12 3.06
C ILE A 111 -0.08 21.76 1.78
N ARG A 112 0.92 20.89 1.88
CA ARG A 112 1.71 20.36 0.77
C ARG A 112 1.31 18.92 0.52
N ALA A 113 1.61 18.43 -0.67
CA ALA A 113 1.72 17.00 -0.89
C ALA A 113 2.71 16.42 0.15
N GLY A 114 2.32 15.33 0.81
CA GLY A 114 3.02 14.76 1.96
C GLY A 114 2.64 15.29 3.35
N ASP A 115 1.83 16.35 3.50
CA ASP A 115 1.41 16.81 4.84
C ASP A 115 0.23 16.00 5.41
N MET A 116 0.43 15.27 6.52
CA MET A 116 -0.56 14.33 7.07
C MET A 116 -1.96 14.90 7.35
N PHE A 117 -2.98 14.03 7.41
CA PHE A 117 -4.38 14.31 7.76
C PHE A 117 -4.90 13.34 8.84
N HIS A 118 -5.80 13.84 9.68
CA HIS A 118 -6.72 13.01 10.46
C HIS A 118 -7.91 12.64 9.57
N MET A 119 -8.15 11.34 9.35
CA MET A 119 -9.33 10.87 8.64
C MET A 119 -10.41 10.40 9.60
N ASN A 120 -11.65 10.39 9.11
CA ASN A 120 -12.81 9.81 9.80
C ASN A 120 -12.89 10.22 11.28
N ASN A 121 -12.84 11.53 11.59
CA ASN A 121 -12.90 12.00 12.98
C ASN A 121 -13.65 13.33 13.13
N LYS A 122 -14.18 13.60 14.32
CA LYS A 122 -14.59 14.96 14.74
C LYS A 122 -13.32 15.70 15.19
N PHE A 123 -13.02 16.84 14.59
CA PHE A 123 -11.88 17.67 14.97
C PHE A 123 -11.84 17.90 16.50
N LYS A 124 -10.90 17.26 17.19
CA LYS A 124 -10.58 17.49 18.60
C LYS A 124 -9.09 17.80 18.68
N LYS A 125 -8.74 18.94 19.29
CA LYS A 125 -7.37 19.46 19.37
C LYS A 125 -6.35 18.48 19.97
N ASN A 126 -6.79 17.46 20.73
CA ASN A 126 -5.93 16.50 21.41
C ASN A 126 -6.38 15.04 21.17
N CYS A 127 -6.35 14.56 19.93
CA CYS A 127 -6.39 13.12 19.67
C CYS A 127 -4.97 12.63 19.36
N ARG A 128 -4.52 11.57 20.03
CA ARG A 128 -3.27 10.88 19.65
C ARG A 128 -3.45 10.33 18.22
N PRO A 129 -2.50 10.54 17.29
CA PRO A 129 -2.77 10.44 15.86
C PRO A 129 -2.65 9.01 15.33
N ASN A 130 -3.51 8.62 14.39
CA ASN A 130 -3.10 7.77 13.27
C ASN A 130 -2.70 8.71 12.12
N PRO A 131 -1.40 8.83 11.78
CA PRO A 131 -0.91 9.74 10.73
C PRO A 131 -1.12 9.17 9.32
N VAL A 132 -1.58 10.00 8.36
CA VAL A 132 -1.76 9.59 6.95
C VAL A 132 -1.50 10.73 5.95
N PHE A 133 -0.82 10.45 4.84
CA PHE A 133 -0.24 11.39 3.86
C PHE A 133 -1.14 11.81 2.67
N PRO A 134 -0.92 13.00 2.09
CA PRO A 134 -1.33 13.39 0.74
C PRO A 134 -0.12 13.32 -0.22
N VAL A 135 0.56 12.19 -0.31
CA VAL A 135 1.34 11.86 -1.54
C VAL A 135 0.41 11.02 -2.42
N ARG A 136 0.76 10.71 -3.66
CA ARG A 136 0.27 9.47 -4.27
C ARG A 136 1.28 8.38 -3.93
N PRO A 137 1.33 7.85 -2.69
CA PRO A 137 2.02 6.58 -2.51
C PRO A 137 1.31 5.61 -3.46
N LEU A 138 2.08 4.73 -4.11
CA LEU A 138 1.46 3.55 -4.69
C LEU A 138 0.71 2.88 -3.52
N PRO A 139 -0.63 2.77 -3.56
CA PRO A 139 -1.38 2.34 -2.39
C PRO A 139 -1.01 0.90 -2.10
N LEU A 140 -0.60 0.62 -0.86
CA LEU A 140 -0.46 -0.76 -0.40
C LEU A 140 -1.86 -1.29 -0.14
N VAL A 141 -2.46 -1.88 -1.17
CA VAL A 141 -3.78 -2.51 -1.07
C VAL A 141 -3.59 -3.82 -0.32
N TRP A 142 -4.02 -3.86 0.94
CA TRP A 142 -4.07 -5.10 1.71
C TRP A 142 -5.46 -5.72 1.57
N ASN A 143 -5.61 -6.63 0.61
CA ASN A 143 -6.71 -7.58 0.55
C ASN A 143 -6.15 -8.99 0.66
N ARG A 144 -6.99 -9.93 1.09
CA ARG A 144 -6.70 -11.35 1.05
C ARG A 144 -7.82 -12.06 0.31
N SER A 145 -7.46 -12.96 -0.56
CA SER A 145 -8.39 -13.78 -1.33
C SER A 145 -8.08 -15.24 -1.08
N TYR A 146 -9.13 -16.06 -1.06
CA TYR A 146 -9.01 -17.50 -0.96
C TYR A 146 -9.54 -18.16 -2.24
N TYR A 147 -8.75 -19.06 -2.80
CA TYR A 147 -9.09 -19.85 -3.98
C TYR A 147 -8.77 -21.32 -3.67
N SER A 148 -9.78 -22.19 -3.77
CA SER A 148 -9.63 -23.60 -3.41
C SER A 148 -8.81 -24.41 -4.42
N ASP A 149 -8.65 -23.87 -5.62
CA ASP A 149 -7.94 -24.44 -6.77
C ASP A 149 -6.58 -23.78 -7.02
N GLN A 150 -6.18 -22.84 -6.15
CA GLN A 150 -4.86 -22.22 -6.24
C GLN A 150 -3.80 -23.12 -5.59
N ASP A 151 -3.02 -23.76 -6.45
CA ASP A 151 -1.85 -24.54 -6.03
C ASP A 151 -0.69 -23.63 -5.57
N GLY A 152 0.00 -24.07 -4.52
CA GLY A 152 1.20 -23.41 -3.98
C GLY A 152 0.95 -22.51 -2.77
N THR A 153 2.03 -22.12 -2.10
CA THR A 153 1.99 -21.36 -0.84
C THR A 153 2.14 -19.87 -1.09
N GLY A 154 1.08 -19.10 -0.87
CA GLY A 154 1.19 -17.64 -0.70
C GLY A 154 1.83 -17.33 0.66
N TRP A 155 1.94 -16.05 1.01
CA TRP A 155 2.50 -15.65 2.32
C TRP A 155 1.73 -16.23 3.52
N LEU A 156 0.45 -16.57 3.31
CA LEU A 156 -0.46 -17.08 4.34
C LEU A 156 -0.76 -18.58 4.19
N GLY A 157 0.00 -19.28 3.35
CA GLY A 157 -0.20 -20.70 3.07
C GLY A 157 -1.01 -20.97 1.80
N GLU A 158 -1.38 -22.24 1.62
CA GLU A 158 -2.06 -22.75 0.43
C GLU A 158 -3.47 -22.16 0.26
N GLY A 159 -3.82 -21.84 -0.98
CA GLY A 159 -5.10 -21.24 -1.35
C GLY A 159 -5.26 -19.78 -0.95
N TRP A 160 -4.34 -19.17 -0.20
CA TRP A 160 -4.39 -17.76 0.18
C TRP A 160 -3.49 -16.90 -0.70
N SER A 161 -4.06 -15.81 -1.23
CA SER A 161 -3.31 -14.78 -1.92
C SER A 161 -3.44 -13.41 -1.24
N VAL A 162 -2.32 -12.68 -1.21
CA VAL A 162 -2.21 -11.28 -0.81
C VAL A 162 -1.38 -10.55 -1.87
N PRO A 163 -1.65 -9.26 -2.15
CA PRO A 163 -0.81 -8.45 -3.04
C PRO A 163 0.64 -8.48 -2.55
N GLY A 164 1.56 -8.89 -3.43
CA GLY A 164 2.93 -9.25 -3.04
C GLY A 164 3.28 -10.73 -3.25
N CYS A 165 2.29 -11.60 -3.47
CA CYS A 165 2.52 -13.03 -3.69
C CYS A 165 3.00 -13.39 -5.09
N GLN A 166 3.01 -12.43 -6.03
CA GLN A 166 3.46 -12.67 -7.39
C GLN A 166 4.93 -13.13 -7.41
N ARG A 167 5.26 -14.02 -8.33
CA ARG A 167 6.58 -14.63 -8.41
C ARG A 167 6.85 -15.22 -9.78
N ILE A 168 8.12 -15.32 -10.11
CA ILE A 168 8.60 -16.11 -11.24
C ILE A 168 9.22 -17.39 -10.67
N ILE A 169 8.96 -18.51 -11.35
CA ILE A 169 9.62 -19.78 -11.10
C ILE A 169 10.47 -20.17 -12.30
N ARG A 170 11.57 -20.89 -12.06
CA ARG A 170 12.42 -21.46 -13.10
C ARG A 170 12.39 -22.98 -13.00
N ASP A 171 12.12 -23.63 -14.12
CA ASP A 171 12.17 -25.08 -14.27
C ASP A 171 12.88 -25.50 -15.57
N ALA A 172 12.81 -26.77 -15.93
CA ALA A 172 13.46 -27.30 -17.13
C ALA A 172 12.87 -26.78 -18.45
N ALA A 173 11.67 -26.20 -18.42
CA ALA A 173 10.99 -25.60 -19.57
C ALA A 173 11.24 -24.08 -19.69
N GLY A 174 11.89 -23.48 -18.69
CA GLY A 174 12.25 -22.06 -18.68
C GLY A 174 11.64 -21.30 -17.50
N LEU A 175 11.33 -20.03 -17.72
CA LEU A 175 10.69 -19.17 -16.72
C LEU A 175 9.18 -19.20 -16.86
N ALA A 176 8.47 -19.23 -15.73
CA ALA A 176 7.02 -19.07 -15.68
C ALA A 176 6.63 -18.05 -14.62
N TYR A 177 5.64 -17.23 -14.93
CA TYR A 177 5.08 -16.25 -14.01
C TYR A 177 3.82 -16.78 -13.35
N ILE A 178 3.70 -16.52 -12.04
CA ILE A 178 2.50 -16.77 -11.25
C ILE A 178 1.97 -15.41 -10.78
N ASP A 179 0.76 -15.07 -11.21
CA ASP A 179 0.10 -13.80 -10.84
C ASP A 179 -0.50 -13.82 -9.43
N ASP A 180 -1.15 -12.72 -9.04
CA ASP A 180 -1.77 -12.57 -7.71
C ASP A 180 -3.01 -13.45 -7.51
N GLN A 181 -3.51 -14.11 -8.55
CA GLN A 181 -4.60 -15.08 -8.46
C GLN A 181 -4.08 -16.53 -8.52
N GLY A 182 -2.77 -16.71 -8.71
CA GLY A 182 -2.14 -18.02 -8.83
C GLY A 182 -2.18 -18.60 -10.25
N ARG A 183 -2.62 -17.83 -11.26
CA ARG A 183 -2.57 -18.28 -12.66
C ARG A 183 -1.11 -18.33 -13.11
N LEU A 184 -0.74 -19.45 -13.70
CA LEU A 184 0.61 -19.71 -14.20
C LEU A 184 0.64 -19.62 -15.72
N PHE A 185 1.64 -18.91 -16.26
CA PHE A 185 1.94 -18.94 -17.70
C PHE A 185 3.46 -18.83 -17.97
N PRO A 186 3.96 -19.47 -19.04
CA PRO A 186 5.37 -19.39 -19.40
C PRO A 186 5.75 -17.98 -19.89
N LEU A 187 6.93 -17.51 -19.50
CA LEU A 187 7.51 -16.25 -19.96
C LEU A 187 8.42 -16.50 -21.17
N PRO A 188 8.57 -15.51 -22.07
CA PRO A 188 9.50 -15.64 -23.18
C PRO A 188 10.95 -15.69 -22.69
N GLU A 189 11.82 -16.33 -23.47
CA GLU A 189 13.27 -16.27 -23.25
C GLU A 189 13.76 -14.83 -23.47
N VAL A 190 14.74 -14.41 -22.66
CA VAL A 190 15.36 -13.09 -22.74
C VAL A 190 16.86 -13.33 -22.86
N ASP A 191 17.45 -12.84 -23.95
CA ASP A 191 18.89 -12.88 -24.15
C ASP A 191 19.57 -11.87 -23.22
N GLU A 192 20.62 -12.31 -22.51
CA GLU A 192 21.31 -11.46 -21.53
C GLU A 192 22.06 -10.27 -22.17
N ASP A 193 22.34 -10.38 -23.47
CA ASP A 193 22.98 -9.34 -24.28
C ASP A 193 21.98 -8.33 -24.89
N ASP A 194 20.67 -8.62 -24.83
CA ASP A 194 19.64 -7.77 -25.42
C ASP A 194 19.08 -6.76 -24.40
N GLU A 195 19.35 -5.47 -24.65
CA GLU A 195 18.85 -4.37 -23.80
C GLU A 195 17.36 -4.05 -24.03
N GLU A 196 16.73 -4.63 -25.06
CA GLU A 196 15.33 -4.35 -25.41
C GLU A 196 14.34 -5.32 -24.73
N PRO A 197 13.24 -4.82 -24.14
CA PRO A 197 12.22 -5.68 -23.57
C PRO A 197 11.47 -6.47 -24.64
N VAL A 198 11.19 -7.74 -24.35
CA VAL A 198 10.41 -8.64 -25.22
C VAL A 198 8.91 -8.39 -25.02
N LEU A 199 8.18 -8.16 -26.10
CA LEU A 199 6.72 -8.07 -26.08
C LEU A 199 6.10 -9.45 -26.00
N PHE A 200 5.31 -9.72 -24.96
CA PHE A 200 4.48 -10.92 -24.92
C PHE A 200 3.03 -10.59 -25.32
N GLU A 201 2.70 -10.81 -26.59
CA GLU A 201 1.44 -10.37 -27.18
C GLU A 201 0.20 -11.02 -26.54
N SER A 202 0.24 -12.29 -26.14
CA SER A 202 -0.96 -12.95 -25.57
C SER A 202 -1.32 -12.41 -24.18
N GLU A 203 -0.31 -12.09 -23.36
CA GLU A 203 -0.51 -11.56 -22.00
C GLU A 203 -0.49 -10.03 -21.95
N GLN A 204 -0.19 -9.36 -23.07
CA GLN A 204 -0.13 -7.90 -23.16
C GLN A 204 0.81 -7.31 -22.09
N ILE A 205 2.05 -7.84 -22.04
CA ILE A 205 3.10 -7.38 -21.13
C ILE A 205 4.43 -7.23 -21.87
N TRP A 206 5.30 -6.40 -21.30
CA TRP A 206 6.72 -6.33 -21.63
C TRP A 206 7.51 -7.13 -20.60
N PHE A 207 8.45 -7.95 -21.05
CA PHE A 207 9.33 -8.75 -20.19
C PHE A 207 10.80 -8.47 -20.51
N SER A 208 11.63 -8.26 -19.48
CA SER A 208 13.07 -8.05 -19.65
C SER A 208 13.86 -8.54 -18.44
N LYS A 209 15.17 -8.68 -18.59
CA LYS A 209 16.14 -8.85 -17.51
C LYS A 209 17.01 -7.61 -17.48
N ASN A 210 17.05 -6.93 -16.35
CA ASN A 210 17.90 -5.75 -16.17
C ASN A 210 19.36 -6.16 -15.97
N PRO A 211 20.32 -5.24 -16.19
CA PRO A 211 21.74 -5.48 -15.90
C PRO A 211 22.06 -5.77 -14.42
N ASP A 212 21.14 -5.44 -13.50
CA ASP A 212 21.24 -5.80 -12.07
C ASP A 212 20.79 -7.23 -11.78
N GLY A 213 20.46 -8.02 -12.81
CA GLY A 213 19.99 -9.40 -12.71
C GLY A 213 18.50 -9.52 -12.37
N HIS A 214 17.77 -8.41 -12.21
CA HIS A 214 16.35 -8.45 -11.89
C HIS A 214 15.49 -8.64 -13.12
N TYR A 215 14.52 -9.53 -13.03
CA TYR A 215 13.48 -9.67 -14.04
C TYR A 215 12.41 -8.59 -13.87
N VAL A 216 11.94 -8.04 -14.98
CA VAL A 216 10.94 -6.97 -15.00
C VAL A 216 9.76 -7.40 -15.88
N ILE A 217 8.55 -7.28 -15.32
CA ILE A 217 7.29 -7.38 -16.07
C ILE A 217 6.61 -6.01 -16.02
N ALA A 218 6.37 -5.39 -17.17
CA ALA A 218 5.69 -4.10 -17.26
C ALA A 218 4.41 -4.17 -18.10
N SER A 219 3.43 -3.35 -17.73
CA SER A 219 2.22 -3.16 -18.54
C SER A 219 2.55 -2.50 -19.89
N LEU A 220 1.76 -2.75 -20.94
CA LEU A 220 2.01 -2.14 -22.26
C LEU A 220 2.05 -0.62 -22.26
N ASP A 221 1.27 0.00 -21.38
CA ASP A 221 1.18 1.45 -21.22
C ASP A 221 2.25 2.03 -20.28
N GLY A 222 3.11 1.18 -19.70
CA GLY A 222 4.12 1.56 -18.73
C GLY A 222 3.56 2.08 -17.40
N SER A 223 2.26 1.91 -17.14
CA SER A 223 1.61 2.38 -15.92
C SER A 223 2.15 1.70 -14.67
N ILE A 224 2.50 0.42 -14.76
CA ILE A 224 3.03 -0.41 -13.66
C ILE A 224 4.17 -1.30 -14.17
N ALA A 225 5.23 -1.38 -13.38
CA ALA A 225 6.33 -2.33 -13.53
C ALA A 225 6.51 -3.14 -12.24
N LEU A 226 6.66 -4.45 -12.41
CA LEU A 226 6.94 -5.43 -11.37
C LEU A 226 8.39 -5.89 -11.49
N ARG A 227 9.13 -5.93 -10.39
CA ARG A 227 10.53 -6.41 -10.36
C ARG A 227 10.64 -7.67 -9.52
N PHE A 228 11.35 -8.66 -10.03
CA PHE A 228 11.58 -9.95 -9.40
C PHE A 228 13.07 -10.23 -9.28
N ALA A 229 13.48 -10.78 -8.15
CA ALA A 229 14.88 -11.07 -7.86
C ALA A 229 14.99 -12.35 -7.04
N PRO A 230 16.08 -13.12 -7.18
CA PRO A 230 16.32 -14.27 -6.31
C PRO A 230 16.57 -13.80 -4.87
N LEU A 231 16.15 -14.61 -3.90
CA LEU A 231 16.40 -14.32 -2.47
C LEU A 231 17.82 -14.66 -2.02
N VAL A 232 18.46 -15.59 -2.73
CA VAL A 232 19.83 -16.03 -2.50
C VAL A 232 20.54 -15.92 -3.83
N ILE A 233 21.66 -15.20 -3.83
CA ILE A 233 22.53 -15.06 -5.00
C ILE A 233 23.76 -15.92 -4.73
N ALA A 234 24.27 -16.63 -5.74
CA ALA A 234 25.51 -17.38 -5.61
C ALA A 234 26.70 -16.43 -5.32
N GLU A 235 27.81 -16.97 -4.81
CA GLU A 235 28.98 -16.14 -4.44
C GLU A 235 29.59 -15.39 -5.63
N ASP A 236 29.38 -15.89 -6.84
CA ASP A 236 29.79 -15.28 -8.11
C ASP A 236 28.80 -14.23 -8.64
N GLY A 237 27.70 -13.98 -7.93
CA GLY A 237 26.67 -13.03 -8.33
C GLY A 237 25.63 -13.61 -9.30
N SER A 238 25.72 -14.90 -9.64
CA SER A 238 24.79 -15.53 -10.58
C SER A 238 23.46 -15.92 -9.92
N ASP A 239 22.41 -15.92 -10.74
CA ASP A 239 21.07 -16.40 -10.39
C ASP A 239 20.75 -17.77 -11.01
N GLU A 240 21.74 -18.45 -11.60
CA GLU A 240 21.56 -19.68 -12.38
C GLU A 240 20.91 -20.81 -11.57
N ASP A 241 21.30 -20.95 -10.30
CA ASP A 241 20.76 -21.97 -9.39
C ASP A 241 19.42 -21.59 -8.75
N SER A 242 18.94 -20.36 -8.96
CA SER A 242 17.71 -19.89 -8.35
C SER A 242 16.47 -20.39 -9.09
N THR A 243 15.61 -21.10 -8.37
CA THR A 243 14.34 -21.62 -8.91
C THR A 243 13.15 -20.72 -8.60
N LEU A 244 13.30 -19.73 -7.70
CA LEU A 244 12.22 -18.87 -7.23
C LEU A 244 12.67 -17.40 -7.16
N PHE A 245 11.90 -16.54 -7.81
CA PHE A 245 12.11 -15.10 -7.90
C PHE A 245 10.85 -14.38 -7.39
N PRO A 246 10.74 -14.08 -6.08
CA PRO A 246 9.60 -13.34 -5.56
C PRO A 246 9.59 -11.88 -6.05
N LEU A 247 8.40 -11.27 -5.99
CA LEU A 247 8.23 -9.85 -6.25
C LEU A 247 8.98 -9.01 -5.21
N VAL A 248 9.99 -8.25 -5.66
CA VAL A 248 10.79 -7.38 -4.78
C VAL A 248 10.44 -5.91 -4.91
N ALA A 249 9.80 -5.50 -6.01
CA ALA A 249 9.27 -4.13 -6.12
C ALA A 249 8.08 -4.02 -7.08
N VAL A 250 7.21 -3.06 -6.80
CA VAL A 250 6.20 -2.53 -7.74
C VAL A 250 6.49 -1.05 -7.91
N GLU A 251 6.52 -0.57 -9.14
CA GLU A 251 6.80 0.82 -9.50
C GLU A 251 5.73 1.32 -10.49
N ASP A 252 5.24 2.54 -10.31
CA ASP A 252 4.34 3.19 -11.27
C ASP A 252 5.10 4.09 -12.25
N ALA A 253 4.41 4.53 -13.31
CA ALA A 253 4.97 5.47 -14.30
C ALA A 253 5.47 6.81 -13.71
N ASN A 254 5.12 7.15 -12.47
CA ASN A 254 5.54 8.37 -11.80
C ASN A 254 6.74 8.15 -10.85
N GLY A 255 7.27 6.92 -10.78
CA GLY A 255 8.36 6.53 -9.88
C GLY A 255 7.92 6.26 -8.44
N ASN A 256 6.61 6.21 -8.16
CA ASN A 256 6.12 5.77 -6.86
C ASN A 256 6.27 4.26 -6.79
N HIS A 257 6.83 3.77 -5.69
CA HIS A 257 7.12 2.34 -5.58
C HIS A 257 6.77 1.76 -4.21
N GLN A 258 6.70 0.44 -4.18
CA GLN A 258 6.72 -0.40 -2.99
C GLN A 258 7.84 -1.41 -3.18
N ARG A 259 8.67 -1.60 -2.16
CA ARG A 259 9.73 -2.59 -2.15
C ARG A 259 9.44 -3.63 -1.09
N PHE A 260 9.55 -4.90 -1.44
CA PHE A 260 9.38 -6.03 -0.55
C PHE A 260 10.77 -6.54 -0.15
N VAL A 261 11.02 -6.60 1.15
CA VAL A 261 12.28 -7.09 1.73
C VAL A 261 11.98 -8.41 2.40
N TYR A 262 12.68 -9.46 1.99
CA TYR A 262 12.49 -10.82 2.48
C TYR A 262 13.56 -11.20 3.48
N HIS A 263 13.18 -12.03 4.44
CA HIS A 263 14.10 -12.58 5.42
C HIS A 263 14.89 -13.73 4.77
N PRO A 264 16.24 -13.68 4.78
CA PRO A 264 17.07 -14.59 3.99
C PRO A 264 16.96 -16.06 4.44
N LEU A 265 16.67 -16.32 5.71
CA LEU A 265 16.59 -17.69 6.23
C LEU A 265 15.20 -18.32 6.10
N THR A 266 14.14 -17.51 6.12
CA THR A 266 12.76 -18.03 6.13
C THR A 266 12.07 -17.89 4.79
N GLY A 267 12.60 -17.05 3.90
CA GLY A 267 11.98 -16.75 2.61
C GLY A 267 10.68 -15.94 2.71
N LEU A 268 10.27 -15.53 3.93
CA LEU A 268 9.07 -14.75 4.17
C LEU A 268 9.39 -13.24 4.11
N PRO A 269 8.45 -12.42 3.64
CA PRO A 269 8.66 -10.97 3.59
C PRO A 269 8.73 -10.43 5.03
N GLN A 270 9.71 -9.59 5.31
CA GLN A 270 9.92 -8.96 6.61
C GLN A 270 9.46 -7.51 6.60
N TYR A 271 9.66 -6.80 5.49
CA TYR A 271 9.31 -5.39 5.37
C TYR A 271 8.68 -5.09 4.00
N VAL A 272 7.72 -4.18 3.99
CA VAL A 272 7.35 -3.44 2.79
C VAL A 272 7.80 -2.00 2.98
N ILE A 273 8.54 -1.45 2.02
CA ILE A 273 9.07 -0.10 2.06
C ILE A 273 8.42 0.71 0.94
N ASP A 274 7.68 1.77 1.25
CA ASP A 274 7.09 2.63 0.22
C ASP A 274 8.12 3.62 -0.36
N GLY A 275 7.78 4.28 -1.47
CA GLY A 275 8.64 5.28 -2.10
C GLY A 275 8.88 6.55 -1.28
N ASN A 276 8.24 6.70 -0.13
CA ASN A 276 8.50 7.76 0.85
C ASN A 276 9.38 7.26 2.03
N GLY A 277 9.85 6.01 1.99
CA GLY A 277 10.69 5.38 3.01
C GLY A 277 9.93 4.80 4.20
N TRP A 278 8.60 4.64 4.12
CA TRP A 278 7.78 4.04 5.18
C TRP A 278 8.00 2.55 5.22
N VAL A 279 8.34 2.04 6.40
CA VAL A 279 8.58 0.62 6.63
C VAL A 279 7.37 0.01 7.31
N PHE A 280 6.74 -0.96 6.64
CA PHE A 280 5.71 -1.82 7.20
C PHE A 280 6.35 -3.15 7.57
N SER A 281 6.50 -3.42 8.88
CA SER A 281 7.01 -4.70 9.36
C SER A 281 5.93 -5.77 9.27
N LEU A 282 6.29 -6.93 8.71
CA LEU A 282 5.44 -8.11 8.60
C LEU A 282 5.95 -9.19 9.54
N ASN A 283 5.06 -9.66 10.42
CA ASN A 283 5.36 -10.72 11.38
C ASN A 283 4.49 -11.93 11.06
N PHE A 284 5.12 -13.08 10.87
CA PHE A 284 4.47 -14.35 10.57
C PHE A 284 4.55 -15.26 11.80
N GLY A 285 3.42 -15.85 12.18
CA GLY A 285 3.32 -16.83 13.25
C GLY A 285 2.61 -18.08 12.75
N ASN A 286 3.01 -19.24 13.27
CA ASN A 286 2.34 -20.50 12.96
C ASN A 286 1.13 -20.67 13.89
N VAL A 287 -0.07 -20.72 13.31
CA VAL A 287 -1.33 -20.86 14.05
C VAL A 287 -1.43 -22.22 14.76
N ALA A 288 -0.68 -23.23 14.32
CA ALA A 288 -0.68 -24.56 14.95
C ALA A 288 0.13 -24.60 16.26
N ASP A 289 1.03 -23.65 16.50
CA ASP A 289 1.96 -23.67 17.64
C ASP A 289 1.44 -22.85 18.86
N GLU A 290 0.30 -22.16 18.74
CA GLU A 290 -0.19 -21.26 19.80
C GLU A 290 -1.51 -21.75 20.43
N GLN A 291 -1.38 -22.40 21.59
CA GLN A 291 -2.38 -22.26 22.66
C GLN A 291 -2.38 -20.79 23.11
N TYR A 292 -3.17 -19.93 22.45
CA TYR A 292 -3.44 -18.59 22.94
C TYR A 292 -4.29 -18.66 24.22
N HIS A 293 -3.63 -18.77 25.37
CA HIS A 293 -4.21 -18.31 26.62
C HIS A 293 -4.25 -16.78 26.60
N TYR A 294 -5.44 -16.22 26.37
CA TYR A 294 -5.71 -14.81 26.63
C TYR A 294 -5.66 -14.59 28.15
N ASP A 295 -4.52 -14.18 28.69
CA ASP A 295 -4.42 -13.64 30.03
C ASP A 295 -4.82 -12.15 30.01
N ASP A 296 -6.07 -11.89 30.38
CA ASP A 296 -6.73 -10.57 30.38
C ASP A 296 -6.14 -9.54 31.38
N ASN A 297 -4.99 -9.82 32.01
CA ASN A 297 -4.51 -9.07 33.19
C ASN A 297 -3.09 -8.50 33.14
N LYS A 298 -2.39 -8.47 31.99
CA LYS A 298 -1.13 -7.72 31.89
C LYS A 298 -1.32 -6.39 31.19
N ARG A 299 -1.46 -5.32 31.99
CA ARG A 299 -1.04 -3.97 31.58
C ARG A 299 0.44 -4.04 31.21
N VAL A 300 0.74 -4.02 29.91
CA VAL A 300 2.11 -3.79 29.44
C VAL A 300 2.45 -2.34 29.74
N ASP A 301 3.42 -2.19 30.63
CA ASP A 301 3.98 -0.91 31.04
C ASP A 301 4.63 -0.24 29.84
N GLN A 302 4.20 0.99 29.54
CA GLN A 302 4.78 1.81 28.47
C GLN A 302 6.09 2.41 28.96
N THR A 303 7.20 1.70 28.78
CA THR A 303 8.55 2.28 28.88
C THR A 303 9.44 1.76 27.74
N GLY A 304 10.02 2.67 26.94
CA GLY A 304 11.02 2.40 25.90
C GLY A 304 10.57 2.74 24.46
N VAL A 305 10.66 4.00 23.96
CA VAL A 305 11.81 4.59 23.21
C VAL A 305 11.88 4.04 21.77
N CYS A 306 11.76 4.76 20.64
CA CYS A 306 11.48 6.16 20.27
C CYS A 306 10.84 6.13 18.87
#